data_AF-A0A2E3DI83-F1
#
_entry.id   AF-A0A2E3DI83-F1
#
_cell.length_a   1.000
_cell.length_b   1.000
_cell.length_c   1.000
_cell.angle_alpha   90.00
_cell.angle_beta   90.00
_cell.angle_gamma   90.00
#
_symmetry.space_group_name_H-M   'P 1'
#
loop_
_entity.id
_entity.type
_entity.pdbx_description
1 polymer ?
#
loop_
_entity_poly.entity_id
_entity_poly.type
_entity_poly.pdbx_seq_one_letter_code
_entity_poly.pdbx_strand_id
1 'polypeptide(L)'
;MQIVAPNLREIRELPLAENHDDIEELSWNKGNGILFGLGSLLVAIGLGLSAFHLYCAQQIDMTNFTEAQLAYGNAVIDQMPPLAAIQQWRLVRGIGLGEQRVDDFLAKQSEYRSLHLFAYIELGLAGLGLAMGVMAIFARRRIRAPDSR
;
A
#
# COMPACT_ATOMS: atom_id res chain seq x y z
N MET A 1 -59.66 23.92 21.00
CA MET A 1 -58.68 23.93 22.11
C MET A 1 -57.67 25.01 21.81
N GLN A 2 -57.73 26.14 22.53
CA GLN A 2 -56.72 27.20 22.39
C GLN A 2 -55.48 26.78 23.17
N ILE A 3 -54.34 26.71 22.48
CA ILE A 3 -53.04 26.54 23.13
C ILE A 3 -52.70 27.92 23.71
N VAL A 4 -52.92 28.08 25.02
CA VAL A 4 -52.51 29.28 25.75
C VAL A 4 -50.99 29.22 25.86
N ALA A 5 -50.29 30.04 25.07
CA ALA A 5 -48.86 30.19 25.18
C ALA A 5 -48.54 30.93 26.50
N PRO A 6 -47.64 30.41 27.34
CA PRO A 6 -47.33 31.00 28.64
C PRO A 6 -46.70 32.39 28.49
N ASN A 7 -46.96 33.26 29.46
CA ASN A 7 -46.45 34.62 29.47
C ASN A 7 -44.93 34.61 29.75
N LEU A 8 -44.16 35.56 29.21
CA LEU A 8 -42.70 35.65 29.34
C LEU A 8 -42.22 35.62 30.80
N ARG A 9 -43.07 36.07 31.73
CA ARG A 9 -42.81 36.01 33.17
C ARG A 9 -42.83 34.58 33.73
N GLU A 10 -43.74 33.74 33.25
CA GLU A 10 -43.86 32.33 33.65
C GLU A 10 -42.72 31.50 33.06
N ILE A 11 -42.28 31.83 31.84
CA ILE A 11 -41.10 31.19 31.21
C ILE A 11 -39.83 31.48 32.01
N ARG A 12 -39.71 32.68 32.60
CA ARG A 12 -38.57 33.06 33.45
C ARG A 12 -38.54 32.32 34.79
N GLU A 13 -39.70 31.91 35.29
CA GLU A 13 -39.86 31.21 36.57
C GLU A 13 -39.72 29.68 36.43
N LEU A 14 -39.68 29.16 35.20
CA LEU A 14 -39.32 27.77 34.98
C LEU A 14 -37.89 27.53 35.50
N PRO A 15 -37.66 26.45 36.28
CA PRO A 15 -36.31 26.06 36.61
C PRO A 15 -35.59 25.83 35.28
N LEU A 16 -34.51 26.61 35.05
CA LEU A 16 -33.56 26.30 33.99
C LEU A 16 -33.22 24.83 34.15
N ALA A 17 -33.47 24.03 33.11
CA ALA A 17 -33.07 22.64 33.10
C ALA A 17 -31.63 22.59 33.61
N GLU A 18 -31.33 21.72 34.59
CA GLU A 18 -29.95 21.46 34.98
C GLU A 18 -29.19 21.27 33.67
N ASN A 19 -28.23 22.16 33.39
CA ASN A 19 -27.39 22.05 32.20
C ASN A 19 -26.67 20.71 32.29
N HIS A 20 -27.28 19.66 31.74
CA HIS A 20 -26.66 18.38 31.46
C HIS A 20 -25.83 18.50 30.17
N ASP A 21 -25.18 19.65 30.00
CA ASP A 21 -24.15 19.86 29.01
C ASP A 21 -22.82 19.44 29.63
N ASP A 22 -22.76 18.17 30.05
CA ASP A 22 -21.50 17.44 30.09
C ASP A 22 -21.06 17.24 28.62
N ILE A 23 -20.68 18.33 27.96
CA ILE A 23 -20.04 18.29 26.65
C ILE A 23 -18.65 17.71 26.92
N GLU A 24 -18.56 16.39 26.84
CA GLU A 24 -17.29 15.68 26.83
C GLU A 24 -16.57 15.99 25.51
N GLU A 25 -15.66 16.96 25.56
CA GLU A 25 -14.77 17.21 24.44
C GLU A 25 -13.72 16.11 24.36
N LEU A 26 -13.62 15.47 23.19
CA LEU A 26 -12.49 14.60 22.90
C LEU A 26 -11.26 15.45 22.66
N SER A 27 -10.40 15.55 23.66
CA SER A 27 -9.13 16.24 23.52
C SER A 27 -8.03 15.27 23.12
N TRP A 28 -7.10 15.77 22.31
CA TRP A 28 -5.89 15.05 21.97
C TRP A 28 -4.84 15.27 23.05
N ASN A 29 -4.37 14.19 23.66
CA ASN A 29 -3.10 14.25 24.37
C ASN A 29 -1.97 14.41 23.34
N LYS A 30 -0.94 15.21 23.66
CA LYS A 30 0.23 15.49 22.81
C LYS A 30 0.87 14.21 22.27
N GLY A 31 0.93 13.14 23.07
CA GLY A 31 1.43 11.82 22.65
C GLY A 31 0.54 11.14 21.60
N ASN A 32 -0.78 11.20 21.75
CA ASN A 32 -1.73 10.60 20.79
C ASN A 32 -1.74 11.36 19.47
N GLY A 33 -1.59 12.69 19.50
CA GLY A 33 -1.45 13.50 18.29
C GLY A 33 -0.19 13.15 17.49
N ILE A 34 0.94 12.92 18.16
CA ILE A 34 2.19 12.49 17.52
C ILE A 34 2.04 11.09 16.91
N LEU A 35 1.44 10.14 17.65
CA LEU A 35 1.15 8.79 17.16
C LEU A 35 0.27 8.81 15.91
N PHE A 36 -0.78 9.64 15.90
CA PHE A 36 -1.66 9.81 14.75
C PHE A 36 -0.92 10.43 13.55
N GLY A 37 -0.09 11.45 13.79
CA GLY A 37 0.72 12.09 12.75
C GLY A 37 1.74 11.13 12.12
N LEU A 38 2.47 10.38 12.95
CA LEU A 38 3.40 9.34 12.49
C LEU A 38 2.67 8.23 11.73
N GLY A 39 1.52 7.77 12.24
CA GLY A 39 0.71 6.77 11.57
C GLY A 39 0.25 7.24 10.19
N SER A 40 -0.23 8.49 10.09
CA SER A 40 -0.67 9.09 8.82
C SER A 40 0.48 9.21 7.82
N LEU A 41 1.68 9.57 8.29
CA LEU A 41 2.87 9.65 7.44
C LEU A 41 3.26 8.26 6.91
N LEU A 42 3.26 7.23 7.76
CA LEU A 42 3.55 5.85 7.36
C LEU A 42 2.54 5.32 6.33
N VAL A 43 1.25 5.67 6.48
CA VAL A 43 0.22 5.33 5.49
C VAL A 43 0.50 6.01 4.16
N ALA A 44 0.78 7.31 4.17
CA ALA A 44 1.02 8.06 2.93
C ALA A 44 2.25 7.54 2.18
N ILE A 45 3.36 7.30 2.90
CA ILE A 45 4.60 6.78 2.31
C ILE A 45 4.40 5.32 1.85
N GLY A 46 3.81 4.47 2.69
CA GLY A 46 3.61 3.06 2.39
C GLY A 46 2.70 2.83 1.19
N LEU A 47 1.57 3.55 1.11
CA LEU A 47 0.68 3.45 -0.05
C LEU A 47 1.29 4.07 -1.31
N GLY A 48 1.99 5.21 -1.18
CA GLY A 48 2.63 5.87 -2.31
C GLY A 48 3.72 5.02 -2.96
N LEU A 49 4.62 4.47 -2.15
CA LEU A 49 5.69 3.60 -2.65
C LEU A 49 5.13 2.27 -3.17
N SER A 50 4.15 1.67 -2.48
CA SER A 50 3.53 0.42 -2.93
C SER A 50 2.86 0.58 -4.28
N ALA A 51 2.11 1.67 -4.47
CA ALA A 51 1.50 1.98 -5.76
C ALA A 51 2.55 2.20 -6.86
N PHE A 52 3.66 2.87 -6.54
CA PHE A 52 4.78 3.07 -7.46
C PHE A 52 5.41 1.73 -7.89
N HIS A 53 5.75 0.86 -6.94
CA HIS A 53 6.37 -0.44 -7.26
C HIS A 53 5.42 -1.37 -8.02
N LEU A 54 4.11 -1.37 -7.70
CA LEU A 54 3.12 -2.12 -8.46
C LEU A 54 2.96 -1.58 -9.89
N TYR A 55 3.00 -0.26 -10.07
CA TYR A 55 2.97 0.36 -11.40
C TYR A 55 4.22 0.01 -12.23
N CYS A 56 5.41 -0.01 -11.61
CA CYS A 56 6.62 -0.50 -12.27
C CYS A 56 6.50 -1.98 -12.64
N ALA A 57 5.98 -2.82 -11.73
CA ALA A 57 5.83 -4.26 -11.99
C ALA A 57 4.86 -4.53 -13.16
N GLN A 58 3.81 -3.74 -13.33
CA GLN A 58 2.87 -3.86 -14.45
C GLN A 58 3.47 -3.50 -15.82
N GLN A 59 4.53 -2.69 -15.85
CA GLN A 59 5.22 -2.34 -17.08
C GLN A 59 6.22 -3.41 -17.54
N ILE A 60 6.54 -4.39 -16.69
CA ILE A 60 7.43 -5.49 -17.06
C ILE A 60 6.66 -6.42 -17.99
N ASP A 61 7.10 -6.46 -19.24
CA ASP A 61 6.59 -7.41 -20.21
C ASP A 61 7.06 -8.82 -19.87
N MET A 62 6.11 -9.62 -19.37
CA MET A 62 6.26 -11.02 -19.00
C MET A 62 5.70 -11.96 -20.07
N THR A 63 5.34 -11.46 -21.27
CA THR A 63 4.89 -12.33 -22.34
C THR A 63 5.97 -13.35 -22.69
N ASN A 64 5.55 -14.61 -22.71
CA ASN A 64 6.41 -15.78 -22.77
C ASN A 64 6.89 -16.01 -24.21
N PHE A 65 7.67 -15.07 -24.77
CA PHE A 65 8.36 -15.26 -26.06
C PHE A 65 9.34 -16.45 -26.01
N THR A 66 9.71 -16.86 -24.80
CA THR A 66 10.62 -17.95 -24.48
C THR A 66 10.11 -19.31 -24.93
N GLU A 67 8.83 -19.65 -24.76
CA GLU A 67 8.32 -20.97 -25.19
C GLU A 67 8.31 -21.13 -26.72
N ALA A 68 7.86 -20.10 -27.44
CA ALA A 68 7.88 -20.09 -28.90
C ALA A 68 9.32 -20.05 -29.46
N GLN A 69 10.22 -19.29 -28.83
CA GLN A 69 11.63 -19.25 -29.20
C GLN A 69 12.37 -20.56 -28.89
N LEU A 70 12.07 -21.21 -27.76
CA LEU A 70 12.62 -22.52 -27.40
C LEU A 70 12.09 -23.60 -28.34
N ALA A 71 10.80 -23.59 -28.66
CA ALA A 71 10.21 -24.52 -29.62
C ALA A 71 10.79 -24.33 -31.02
N TYR A 72 10.96 -23.09 -31.47
CA TYR A 72 11.64 -22.77 -32.74
C TYR A 72 13.11 -23.21 -32.72
N GLY A 73 13.84 -22.93 -31.64
CA GLY A 73 15.23 -23.33 -31.46
C GLY A 73 15.40 -24.85 -31.51
N ASN A 74 14.55 -25.59 -30.80
CA ASN A 74 14.55 -27.05 -30.82
C ASN A 74 14.21 -27.61 -32.21
N ALA A 75 13.19 -27.07 -32.88
CA ALA A 75 12.83 -27.49 -34.23
C ALA A 75 13.98 -27.24 -35.25
N VAL A 76 14.70 -26.13 -35.12
CA VAL A 76 15.87 -25.83 -35.96
C VAL A 76 17.03 -26.78 -35.68
N ILE A 77 17.26 -27.15 -34.41
CA ILE A 77 18.30 -28.12 -34.03
C ILE A 77 17.96 -29.52 -34.56
N ASP A 78 16.69 -29.95 -34.43
CA ASP A 78 16.24 -31.27 -34.88
C ASP A 78 16.29 -31.43 -36.40
N GLN A 79 16.14 -30.34 -37.15
CA GLN A 79 16.26 -30.32 -38.61
C GLN A 79 17.72 -30.20 -39.10
N MET A 80 18.67 -30.02 -38.19
CA MET A 80 20.05 -29.72 -38.53
C MET A 80 20.86 -30.99 -38.83
N PRO A 81 21.54 -31.08 -40.00
CA PRO A 81 22.41 -32.21 -40.29
C PRO A 81 23.55 -32.32 -39.26
N PRO A 82 24.00 -33.54 -38.90
CA PRO A 82 24.97 -33.76 -37.82
C PRO A 82 26.27 -32.96 -37.98
N LEU A 83 26.73 -32.78 -39.22
CA LEU A 83 27.94 -32.03 -39.54
C LEU A 83 27.78 -30.52 -39.27
N ALA A 84 26.60 -29.97 -39.59
CA ALA A 84 26.26 -28.57 -39.38
C ALA A 84 26.09 -28.26 -37.88
N ALA A 85 25.46 -29.17 -37.13
CA ALA A 85 25.33 -29.04 -35.68
C ALA A 85 26.70 -28.97 -34.97
N ILE A 86 27.67 -29.79 -35.40
CA ILE A 86 29.04 -29.77 -34.85
C ILE A 86 29.76 -28.45 -35.17
N GLN A 87 29.56 -27.90 -36.37
CA GLN A 87 30.13 -26.61 -36.76
C GLN A 87 29.53 -25.47 -35.93
N GLN A 88 28.21 -25.46 -35.75
CA GLN A 88 27.52 -24.49 -34.91
C GLN A 88 27.95 -24.60 -33.45
N TRP A 89 28.10 -25.81 -32.91
CA TRP A 89 28.60 -26.03 -31.56
C TRP A 89 30.03 -25.50 -31.37
N ARG A 90 30.92 -25.70 -32.36
CA ARG A 90 32.29 -25.16 -32.34
C ARG A 90 32.28 -23.64 -32.42
N LEU A 91 31.40 -23.06 -33.23
CA LEU A 91 31.24 -21.61 -33.36
C LEU A 91 30.77 -21.00 -32.03
N VAL A 92 29.74 -21.60 -31.41
CA VAL A 92 29.17 -21.19 -30.13
C VAL A 92 30.18 -21.34 -28.98
N ARG A 93 30.97 -22.42 -28.95
CA ARG A 93 32.11 -22.55 -28.02
C ARG A 93 33.19 -21.49 -28.27
N GLY A 94 33.52 -21.22 -29.52
CA GLY A 94 34.58 -20.28 -29.91
C GLY A 94 34.24 -18.82 -29.64
N ILE A 95 32.95 -18.46 -29.71
CA ILE A 95 32.44 -17.13 -29.36
C ILE A 95 32.36 -16.95 -27.83
N GLY A 96 32.46 -18.05 -27.08
CA GLY A 96 32.36 -18.04 -25.63
C GLY A 96 30.93 -17.74 -25.20
N LEU A 97 30.18 -18.80 -24.87
CA LEU A 97 29.04 -18.72 -23.94
C LEU A 97 29.47 -18.30 -22.51
N GLY A 98 30.64 -17.66 -22.36
CA GLY A 98 31.43 -17.54 -21.13
C GLY A 98 30.84 -16.60 -20.09
N GLU A 99 29.91 -15.74 -20.48
CA GLU A 99 29.00 -15.11 -19.52
C GLU A 99 27.63 -15.66 -19.83
N GLN A 100 27.18 -16.59 -19.00
CA GLN A 100 25.80 -17.05 -18.92
C GLN A 100 24.92 -15.80 -18.79
N ARG A 101 24.51 -15.20 -19.91
CA ARG A 101 23.48 -14.19 -19.92
C ARG A 101 22.28 -14.88 -19.30
N VAL A 102 21.96 -14.48 -18.08
CA VAL A 102 20.70 -14.85 -17.43
C VAL A 102 19.64 -14.58 -18.49
N ASP A 103 18.89 -15.62 -18.85
CA ASP A 103 17.82 -15.53 -19.82
C ASP A 103 17.02 -14.26 -19.50
N ASP A 104 16.86 -13.35 -20.47
CA ASP A 104 16.24 -12.03 -20.24
C ASP A 104 14.85 -12.20 -19.59
N PHE A 105 14.19 -13.32 -19.87
CA PHE A 105 12.97 -13.73 -19.20
C PHE A 105 13.16 -13.98 -17.69
N LEU A 106 14.17 -14.74 -17.28
CA LEU A 106 14.49 -15.00 -15.87
C LEU A 106 14.89 -13.72 -15.14
N ALA A 107 15.63 -12.83 -15.80
CA ALA A 107 15.99 -11.52 -15.24
C ALA A 107 14.74 -10.67 -14.98
N LYS A 108 13.87 -10.51 -15.98
CA LYS A 108 12.58 -9.80 -15.84
C LYS A 108 11.65 -10.44 -14.80
N GLN A 109 11.64 -11.77 -14.73
CA GLN A 109 10.85 -12.48 -13.72
C GLN A 109 11.37 -12.21 -12.31
N SER A 110 12.69 -12.15 -12.12
CA SER A 110 13.29 -11.82 -10.83
C SER A 110 12.98 -10.39 -10.41
N GLU A 111 13.01 -9.45 -11.35
CA GLU A 111 12.68 -8.04 -11.14
C GLU A 111 11.20 -7.83 -10.82
N TYR A 112 10.31 -8.52 -11.54
CA TYR A 112 8.88 -8.52 -11.23
C TYR A 112 8.59 -9.00 -9.80
N ARG A 113 9.25 -10.08 -9.38
CA ARG A 113 9.10 -10.62 -8.02
C ARG A 113 9.66 -9.69 -6.95
N SER A 114 10.78 -9.02 -7.21
CA SER A 114 11.37 -8.08 -6.25
C SER A 114 10.48 -6.85 -6.06
N LEU A 115 9.95 -6.28 -7.14
CA LEU A 115 9.01 -5.16 -7.08
C LEU A 115 7.74 -5.49 -6.29
N HIS A 116 7.16 -6.67 -6.50
CA HIS A 116 6.02 -7.13 -5.69
C HIS A 116 6.37 -7.32 -4.21
N LEU A 117 7.55 -7.87 -3.92
CA LEU A 117 8.02 -8.02 -2.54
C LEU A 117 8.12 -6.65 -1.84
N PHE A 118 8.74 -5.65 -2.49
CA PHE A 118 8.81 -4.30 -1.95
C PHE A 118 7.43 -3.68 -1.75
N ALA A 119 6.55 -3.82 -2.75
CA ALA A 119 5.17 -3.32 -2.65
C ALA A 119 4.40 -3.93 -1.47
N TYR A 120 4.59 -5.22 -1.17
CA TYR A 120 3.96 -5.87 -0.03
C TYR A 120 4.53 -5.43 1.32
N ILE A 121 5.85 -5.22 1.40
CA ILE A 121 6.49 -4.68 2.60
C ILE A 121 5.96 -3.28 2.91
N GLU A 122 5.82 -2.44 1.88
CA GLU A 122 5.32 -1.07 1.99
C GLU A 122 3.82 -1.02 2.33
N LEU A 123 3.03 -1.95 1.80
CA LEU A 123 1.65 -2.19 2.25
C LEU A 123 1.60 -2.58 3.74
N GLY A 124 2.54 -3.41 4.19
CA GLY A 124 2.70 -3.73 5.61
C GLY A 124 3.00 -2.49 6.46
N LEU A 125 3.85 -1.59 5.95
CA LEU A 125 4.15 -0.31 6.59
C LEU A 125 2.92 0.59 6.68
N ALA A 126 2.12 0.66 5.61
CA ALA A 126 0.84 1.37 5.62
C ALA A 126 -0.15 0.75 6.62
N GLY A 127 -0.20 -0.58 6.70
CA GLY A 127 -1.01 -1.30 7.70
C GLY A 127 -0.60 -0.97 9.14
N LEU A 128 0.70 -0.89 9.41
CA LEU A 128 1.22 -0.44 10.71
C LEU A 128 0.79 1.01 11.01
N GLY A 129 0.91 1.91 10.03
CA GLY A 129 0.46 3.30 10.15
C GLY A 129 -1.03 3.43 10.46
N LEU A 130 -1.87 2.62 9.81
CA LEU A 130 -3.31 2.53 10.10
C LEU A 130 -3.56 2.04 11.52
N ALA A 131 -2.88 0.98 11.96
CA ALA A 131 -3.02 0.46 13.32
C ALA A 131 -2.64 1.52 14.37
N MET A 132 -1.56 2.27 14.14
CA MET A 132 -1.15 3.39 15.00
C MET A 132 -2.21 4.50 15.02
N GLY A 133 -2.76 4.87 13.85
CA GLY A 133 -3.81 5.87 13.74
C GLY A 133 -5.08 5.47 14.50
N VAL A 134 -5.51 4.21 14.33
CA VAL A 134 -6.66 3.63 15.04
C VAL A 134 -6.43 3.65 16.56
N MET A 135 -5.27 3.17 17.02
CA MET A 135 -4.91 3.21 18.44
C MET A 135 -4.90 4.63 18.99
N ALA A 136 -4.39 5.60 18.23
CA ALA A 136 -4.38 7.00 18.63
C ALA A 136 -5.79 7.61 18.74
N ILE A 137 -6.73 7.20 17.89
CA ILE A 137 -8.13 7.61 17.96
C ILE A 137 -8.82 7.01 19.18
N PHE A 138 -8.65 5.71 19.43
CA PHE A 138 -9.25 5.03 20.59
C PHE A 138 -8.63 5.46 21.92
N ALA A 139 -7.37 5.87 21.93
CA ALA A 139 -6.70 6.38 23.13
C ALA A 139 -7.07 7.82 23.51
N ARG A 140 -7.92 8.50 22.73
CA ARG A 140 -8.38 9.87 23.06
C ARG A 140 -9.12 9.87 24.39
N ARG A 141 -8.76 10.82 25.26
CA ARG A 141 -9.43 11.01 26.55
C ARG A 141 -10.59 11.98 26.37
N ARG A 142 -11.72 11.65 26.98
CA ARG A 142 -12.84 12.58 27.18
C ARG A 142 -12.44 13.55 28.28
N ILE A 143 -12.53 14.85 28.00
CA ILE A 143 -12.30 15.91 29.00
C ILE A 143 -13.59 16.73 29.06
N ARG A 144 -14.03 17.11 30.28
CA ARG A 144 -15.12 18.07 30.43
C ARG A 144 -14.71 19.39 29.81
N ALA A 145 -15.53 19.91 28.89
CA ALA A 145 -15.33 21.24 28.34
C ALA A 145 -15.22 22.25 29.50
N PRO A 146 -14.26 23.20 29.47
CA PRO A 146 -14.21 24.25 30.47
C PRO A 146 -15.48 25.10 30.35
N ASP A 147 -16.19 25.27 31.47
CA ASP A 147 -17.35 26.18 31.57
C ASP A 147 -17.00 27.52 30.91
N SER A 148 -17.62 27.82 29.76
CA SER A 148 -17.51 29.12 29.13
C SER A 148 -18.32 30.12 29.96
N ARG A 149 -17.68 30.69 30.98
CA ARG A 149 -18.18 31.85 31.73
C ARG A 149 -17.91 33.15 30.99
#